data_AF-R6YUY4-F1
#
_entry.id   AF-R6YUY4-F1
#
_cell.length_a   1.000
_cell.length_b   1.000
_cell.length_c   1.000
_cell.angle_alpha   90.00
_cell.angle_beta   90.00
_cell.angle_gamma   90.00
#
_symmetry.space_group_name_H-M   'P 1'
#
loop_
_entity.id
_entity.type
_entity.pdbx_description
1 polymer ?
#
loop_
_entity_poly.entity_id
_entity_poly.type
_entity_poly.pdbx_seq_one_letter_code
_entity_poly.pdbx_strand_id
1 'polypeptide(L)'
;MGRPKGSKNKKTIQKERVKTIKKLPTWLIIILVIAIIAFGVWYYFNVYVDKPNIDNPQDEIKNNVKDGTIYLGKEGTTSPELKVTFLDLYGNSNNQQIGDSIFIEYGDIDILIDAGEKASGSCTVVPFLLEHVEDKKLEMIITTHADSDHLGGMVGLSGKDMYGALEAPGIEYQYIVDFGYEADSKVYKDYVELRNARVQEGATYLSIKEIFNEENLEAAAHFYLGEDMFLDFLDYKTYGIADIDDDNDRSVSCLLTHDEKKILLCGDSEKKEESYLTKLNIGKVDVFKANHHGSPTSNTKNLLDQIRPEYVVICSSEENKYNLPKKTIISRLIEYTQNVYATFISGNIEVISKNNNITITSVKALIPVQNSTWYLTDDPNNPIK
;
A
#
# COMPACT_ATOMS: atom_id res chain seq x y z
N MET A 1 -17.08 101.21 -11.86
CA MET A 1 -17.82 102.00 -10.84
C MET A 1 -19.09 101.23 -10.46
N GLY A 2 -19.37 101.11 -9.16
CA GLY A 2 -20.72 100.92 -8.62
C GLY A 2 -21.40 99.54 -8.77
N ARG A 3 -21.47 98.79 -7.66
CA ARG A 3 -22.45 97.70 -7.47
C ARG A 3 -23.89 98.19 -7.71
N PRO A 4 -24.75 97.36 -8.32
CA PRO A 4 -26.18 97.35 -8.02
C PRO A 4 -26.54 96.20 -7.07
N LYS A 5 -27.39 96.53 -6.11
CA LYS A 5 -28.02 95.64 -5.14
C LYS A 5 -29.18 94.87 -5.78
N GLY A 6 -29.32 93.61 -5.38
CA GLY A 6 -30.55 93.06 -4.81
C GLY A 6 -31.69 92.70 -5.76
N SER A 7 -32.00 91.40 -5.82
CA SER A 7 -33.38 90.92 -5.90
C SER A 7 -33.49 89.56 -5.22
N LYS A 8 -34.44 89.47 -4.29
CA LYS A 8 -34.77 88.27 -3.50
C LYS A 8 -35.55 87.30 -4.39
N ASN A 9 -34.99 86.11 -4.66
CA ASN A 9 -35.78 84.97 -5.11
C ASN A 9 -35.80 83.91 -4.01
N LYS A 10 -36.98 83.75 -3.38
CA LYS A 10 -37.32 82.61 -2.53
C LYS A 10 -37.21 81.33 -3.37
N LYS A 11 -36.24 80.48 -3.07
CA LYS A 11 -36.29 79.06 -3.46
C LYS A 11 -36.71 78.24 -2.25
N THR A 12 -37.86 77.60 -2.38
CA THR A 12 -38.43 76.62 -1.46
C THR A 12 -37.45 75.46 -1.30
N ILE A 13 -36.93 75.24 -0.09
CA ILE A 13 -36.14 74.05 0.24
C ILE A 13 -37.13 72.91 0.49
N GLN A 14 -37.32 72.02 -0.49
CA GLN A 14 -37.88 70.69 -0.23
C GLN A 14 -36.82 69.89 0.54
N LYS A 15 -37.10 69.54 1.80
CA LYS A 15 -36.33 68.54 2.53
C LYS A 15 -36.54 67.18 1.85
N GLU A 16 -35.53 66.68 1.15
CA GLU A 16 -35.48 65.26 0.79
C GLU A 16 -35.46 64.44 2.07
N ARG A 17 -36.50 63.62 2.27
CA ARG A 17 -36.54 62.61 3.34
C ARG A 17 -35.52 61.54 2.99
N VAL A 18 -34.38 61.53 3.69
CA VAL A 18 -33.52 60.35 3.77
C VAL A 18 -34.38 59.20 4.32
N LYS A 19 -34.66 58.19 3.48
CA LYS A 19 -35.33 56.95 3.93
C LYS A 19 -34.39 56.26 4.91
N THR A 20 -34.67 56.37 6.20
CA THR A 20 -34.03 55.55 7.24
C THR A 20 -34.41 54.10 6.99
N ILE A 21 -33.42 53.28 6.64
CA ILE A 21 -33.59 51.83 6.60
C ILE A 21 -33.96 51.39 8.02
N LYS A 22 -35.20 50.91 8.21
CA LYS A 22 -35.62 50.37 9.50
C LYS A 22 -34.74 49.16 9.80
N LYS A 23 -33.93 49.25 10.86
CA LYS A 23 -33.18 48.08 11.36
C LYS A 23 -34.19 46.99 11.69
N LEU A 24 -33.90 45.77 11.24
CA LEU A 24 -34.69 44.60 11.63
C LEU A 24 -34.73 44.53 13.16
N PRO A 25 -35.91 44.33 13.76
CA PRO A 25 -36.00 44.26 15.20
C PRO A 25 -35.22 43.02 15.68
N THR A 26 -34.53 43.13 16.81
CA THR A 26 -33.55 42.15 17.28
C THR A 26 -34.12 40.73 17.39
N TRP A 27 -35.41 40.60 17.74
CA TRP A 27 -36.10 39.31 17.80
C TRP A 27 -36.17 38.60 16.44
N LEU A 28 -36.29 39.34 15.33
CA LEU A 28 -36.31 38.81 13.96
C LEU A 28 -34.93 38.31 13.54
N ILE A 29 -33.87 38.99 13.97
CA ILE A 29 -32.48 38.56 13.75
C ILE A 29 -32.21 37.27 14.53
N ILE A 30 -32.66 37.19 15.78
CA ILE A 30 -32.51 35.98 16.62
C ILE A 30 -33.24 34.79 15.97
N ILE A 31 -34.47 34.99 15.46
CA ILE A 31 -35.21 33.93 14.75
C ILE A 31 -34.46 33.47 13.50
N LEU A 32 -33.89 34.40 12.71
CA LEU A 32 -33.11 34.04 11.51
C LEU A 32 -31.86 33.23 11.86
N VAL A 33 -31.15 33.59 12.93
CA VAL A 33 -29.97 32.85 13.40
C VAL A 33 -30.37 31.45 13.88
N ILE A 34 -31.45 31.33 14.65
CA ILE A 34 -31.97 30.03 15.09
C ILE A 34 -32.38 29.19 13.88
N ALA A 35 -33.02 29.77 12.88
CA ALA A 35 -33.41 29.06 11.66
C ALA A 35 -32.19 28.59 10.86
N ILE A 36 -31.11 29.38 10.78
CA ILE A 36 -29.86 28.98 10.12
C ILE A 36 -29.18 27.86 10.89
N ILE A 37 -29.11 27.93 12.22
CA ILE A 37 -28.54 26.86 13.05
C ILE A 37 -29.38 25.60 12.93
N ALA A 38 -30.71 25.70 13.03
CA ALA A 38 -31.62 24.58 12.88
C ALA A 38 -31.52 23.95 11.49
N PHE A 39 -31.37 24.76 10.43
CA PHE A 39 -31.13 24.27 9.08
C PHE A 39 -29.76 23.62 8.95
N GLY A 40 -28.70 24.19 9.53
CA GLY A 40 -27.36 23.61 9.54
C GLY A 40 -27.30 22.29 10.28
N VAL A 41 -27.98 22.19 11.43
CA VAL A 41 -28.15 20.94 12.19
C VAL A 41 -28.97 19.96 11.37
N TRP A 42 -30.14 20.35 10.85
CA TRP A 42 -30.96 19.48 9.99
C TRP A 42 -30.19 18.99 8.76
N TYR A 43 -29.43 19.86 8.10
CA TYR A 43 -28.59 19.52 6.95
C TYR A 43 -27.46 18.58 7.35
N TYR A 44 -26.78 18.85 8.46
CA TYR A 44 -25.76 17.95 9.02
C TYR A 44 -26.34 16.56 9.29
N PHE A 45 -27.50 16.49 9.95
CA PHE A 45 -28.14 15.21 10.24
C PHE A 45 -28.62 14.50 8.96
N ASN A 46 -29.25 15.18 8.00
CA ASN A 46 -29.76 14.52 6.80
C ASN A 46 -28.70 14.21 5.74
N VAL A 47 -27.55 14.88 5.76
CA VAL A 47 -26.45 14.64 4.81
C VAL A 47 -25.38 13.71 5.40
N TYR A 48 -25.10 13.81 6.70
CA TYR A 48 -23.98 13.12 7.34
C TYR A 48 -24.35 12.10 8.41
N VAL A 49 -25.54 12.15 9.04
CA VAL A 49 -25.88 11.29 10.19
C VAL A 49 -27.00 10.27 9.89
N ASP A 50 -27.99 10.63 9.08
CA ASP A 50 -29.19 9.84 8.77
C ASP A 50 -29.31 9.58 7.26
N LYS A 51 -28.28 8.97 6.66
CA LYS A 51 -28.60 8.08 5.55
C LYS A 51 -29.04 6.77 6.18
N PRO A 52 -30.25 6.26 5.90
CA PRO A 52 -30.55 4.86 6.20
C PRO A 52 -29.44 4.02 5.57
N ASN A 53 -29.04 2.96 6.27
CA ASN A 53 -28.08 1.97 5.81
C ASN A 53 -28.62 1.38 4.49
N ILE A 54 -28.36 2.06 3.38
CA ILE A 54 -28.35 1.45 2.06
C ILE A 54 -27.12 0.59 2.17
N ASP A 55 -27.30 -0.74 2.21
CA ASP A 55 -26.20 -1.70 2.24
C ASP A 55 -25.16 -1.24 1.23
N ASN A 56 -24.10 -0.62 1.73
CA ASN A 56 -23.01 -0.19 0.89
C ASN A 56 -22.39 -1.50 0.41
N PRO A 57 -22.30 -1.76 -0.90
CA PRO A 57 -21.75 -3.01 -1.40
C PRO A 57 -20.34 -3.28 -0.81
N GLN A 58 -19.59 -2.22 -0.48
CA GLN A 58 -18.31 -2.32 0.22
C GLN A 58 -18.44 -2.85 1.65
N ASP A 59 -19.49 -2.46 2.39
CA ASP A 59 -19.69 -2.89 3.79
C ASP A 59 -20.14 -4.36 3.87
N GLU A 60 -20.94 -4.84 2.90
CA GLU A 60 -21.28 -6.27 2.78
C GLU A 60 -20.04 -7.11 2.46
N ILE A 61 -19.20 -6.67 1.51
CA ILE A 61 -17.93 -7.35 1.21
C ILE A 61 -17.02 -7.37 2.43
N LYS A 62 -16.87 -6.26 3.15
CA LYS A 62 -16.06 -6.19 4.38
C LYS A 62 -16.55 -7.15 5.47
N ASN A 63 -17.87 -7.32 5.61
CA ASN A 63 -18.43 -8.29 6.55
C ASN A 63 -18.16 -9.74 6.09
N ASN A 64 -18.32 -10.04 4.80
CA ASN A 64 -17.98 -11.36 4.26
C ASN A 64 -16.49 -11.68 4.41
N VAL A 65 -15.61 -10.67 4.27
CA VAL A 65 -14.17 -10.79 4.51
C VAL A 65 -13.90 -11.18 5.98
N LYS A 66 -14.58 -10.53 6.93
CA LYS A 66 -14.48 -10.84 8.37
C LYS A 66 -15.01 -12.23 8.73
N ASP A 67 -16.03 -12.69 8.00
CA ASP A 67 -16.71 -13.97 8.23
C ASP A 67 -16.01 -15.16 7.52
N GLY A 68 -14.92 -14.90 6.77
CA GLY A 68 -13.82 -15.85 6.64
C GLY A 68 -13.76 -16.69 5.35
N THR A 69 -14.34 -16.26 4.24
CA THR A 69 -14.05 -16.87 2.92
C THR A 69 -14.31 -15.89 1.79
N ILE A 70 -13.24 -15.53 1.06
CA ILE A 70 -13.32 -14.64 -0.11
C ILE A 70 -12.69 -15.37 -1.28
N TYR A 71 -13.41 -15.49 -2.38
CA TYR A 71 -12.87 -16.02 -3.62
C TYR A 71 -12.50 -14.86 -4.55
N LEU A 72 -11.21 -14.72 -4.86
CA LEU A 72 -10.74 -13.86 -5.95
C LEU A 72 -10.94 -14.55 -7.29
N GLY A 73 -10.60 -15.84 -7.34
CA GLY A 73 -10.84 -16.70 -8.48
C GLY A 73 -12.25 -17.26 -8.52
N LYS A 74 -12.56 -17.96 -9.60
CA LYS A 74 -13.80 -18.75 -9.66
C LYS A 74 -13.67 -19.95 -8.73
N GLU A 75 -14.65 -20.15 -7.86
CA GLU A 75 -14.69 -21.33 -6.99
C GLU A 75 -14.58 -22.63 -7.82
N GLY A 76 -13.72 -23.54 -7.37
CA GLY A 76 -13.49 -24.83 -8.03
C GLY A 76 -12.47 -24.80 -9.18
N THR A 77 -11.73 -23.71 -9.38
CA THR A 77 -10.64 -23.66 -10.37
C THR A 77 -9.28 -23.93 -9.73
N THR A 78 -8.39 -24.50 -10.54
CA THR A 78 -6.97 -24.64 -10.22
C THR A 78 -6.12 -24.12 -11.38
N SER A 79 -4.91 -23.65 -11.08
CA SER A 79 -3.87 -23.34 -12.04
C SER A 79 -2.70 -24.31 -11.83
N PRO A 80 -2.08 -24.83 -12.91
CA PRO A 80 -0.94 -25.75 -12.77
C PRO A 80 0.32 -25.08 -12.20
N GLU A 81 0.34 -23.75 -12.09
CA GLU A 81 1.53 -22.97 -11.79
C GLU A 81 1.14 -21.69 -11.05
N LEU A 82 1.87 -21.42 -9.97
CA LEU A 82 1.97 -20.12 -9.31
C LEU A 82 3.32 -19.52 -9.69
N LYS A 83 3.33 -18.25 -10.11
CA LYS A 83 4.56 -17.47 -10.26
C LYS A 83 4.55 -16.27 -9.33
N VAL A 84 5.69 -16.00 -8.70
CA VAL A 84 5.90 -14.83 -7.86
C VAL A 84 7.20 -14.15 -8.30
N THR A 85 7.07 -12.99 -8.93
CA THR A 85 8.19 -12.21 -9.48
C THR A 85 8.54 -11.05 -8.56
N PHE A 86 9.75 -11.07 -8.03
CA PHE A 86 10.36 -9.98 -7.28
C PHE A 86 11.11 -9.07 -8.25
N LEU A 87 10.66 -7.82 -8.38
CA LEU A 87 11.19 -6.91 -9.40
C LEU A 87 12.52 -6.25 -9.00
N ASP A 88 13.46 -6.18 -9.95
CA ASP A 88 14.65 -5.32 -9.86
C ASP A 88 14.23 -3.90 -10.26
N LEU A 89 14.14 -3.04 -9.26
CA LEU A 89 13.53 -1.72 -9.40
C LEU A 89 14.51 -0.70 -9.97
N TYR A 90 13.95 0.26 -10.70
CA TYR A 90 14.73 1.35 -11.28
C TYR A 90 15.50 2.13 -10.21
N GLY A 91 16.82 2.13 -10.34
CA GLY A 91 17.74 3.05 -9.68
C GLY A 91 18.64 3.68 -10.72
N ASN A 92 19.09 4.92 -10.49
CA ASN A 92 20.14 5.53 -11.31
C ASN A 92 21.38 5.83 -10.46
N SER A 93 22.52 6.07 -11.12
CA SER A 93 23.80 6.28 -10.44
C SER A 93 23.81 7.44 -9.43
N ASN A 94 22.85 8.37 -9.51
CA ASN A 94 22.73 9.51 -8.58
C ASN A 94 21.62 9.32 -7.53
N ASN A 95 20.77 8.31 -7.70
CA ASN A 95 19.66 7.99 -6.80
C ASN A 95 19.28 6.52 -7.00
N GLN A 96 20.13 5.62 -6.50
CA GLN A 96 19.80 4.21 -6.45
C GLN A 96 18.70 4.02 -5.40
N GLN A 97 17.62 3.34 -5.80
CA GLN A 97 16.42 3.20 -4.99
C GLN A 97 16.32 1.78 -4.48
N ILE A 98 16.03 1.67 -3.20
CA ILE A 98 15.58 0.43 -2.59
C ILE A 98 14.06 0.41 -2.67
N GLY A 99 13.46 -0.78 -2.54
CA GLY A 99 12.02 -0.90 -2.48
C GLY A 99 11.53 -2.29 -2.83
N ASP A 100 10.27 -2.50 -2.52
CA ASP A 100 9.57 -3.74 -2.84
C ASP A 100 8.59 -3.53 -3.99
N SER A 101 8.58 -4.49 -4.91
CA SER A 101 7.45 -4.72 -5.79
C SER A 101 7.46 -6.18 -6.21
N ILE A 102 6.37 -6.87 -5.90
CA ILE A 102 6.24 -8.30 -6.06
C ILE A 102 4.94 -8.55 -6.83
N PHE A 103 5.07 -9.22 -7.97
CA PHE A 103 3.94 -9.57 -8.82
C PHE A 103 3.64 -11.06 -8.71
N ILE A 104 2.38 -11.42 -8.54
CA ILE A 104 1.92 -12.79 -8.36
C ILE A 104 0.95 -13.11 -9.48
N GLU A 105 1.22 -14.20 -10.19
CA GLU A 105 0.39 -14.73 -11.28
C GLU A 105 -0.10 -16.13 -10.89
N TYR A 106 -1.40 -16.34 -10.97
CA TYR A 106 -2.02 -17.65 -10.77
C TYR A 106 -3.26 -17.80 -11.67
N GLY A 107 -3.11 -18.50 -12.79
CA GLY A 107 -4.17 -18.58 -13.80
C GLY A 107 -4.46 -17.21 -14.40
N ASP A 108 -5.70 -16.75 -14.29
CA ASP A 108 -6.14 -15.40 -14.73
C ASP A 108 -6.12 -14.38 -13.58
N ILE A 109 -5.43 -14.68 -12.47
CA ILE A 109 -5.36 -13.80 -11.29
C ILE A 109 -3.99 -13.13 -11.23
N ASP A 110 -4.01 -11.81 -11.28
CA ASP A 110 -2.85 -10.96 -11.15
C ASP A 110 -2.91 -10.12 -9.87
N ILE A 111 -1.88 -10.24 -9.03
CA ILE A 111 -1.75 -9.48 -7.78
C ILE A 111 -0.43 -8.72 -7.76
N LEU A 112 -0.49 -7.43 -7.41
CA LEU A 112 0.70 -6.62 -7.15
C LEU A 112 0.80 -6.32 -5.65
N ILE A 113 1.95 -6.59 -5.05
CA ILE A 113 2.31 -6.18 -3.68
C ILE A 113 3.42 -5.15 -3.77
N ASP A 114 3.14 -3.93 -3.30
CA ASP A 114 4.01 -2.76 -3.36
C ASP A 114 4.49 -2.38 -4.78
N ALA A 115 5.01 -1.16 -4.93
CA ALA A 115 5.42 -0.64 -6.23
C ALA A 115 6.76 0.12 -6.19
N GLY A 116 7.50 0.02 -5.10
CA GLY A 116 8.77 0.73 -4.96
C GLY A 116 8.60 2.22 -4.71
N GLU A 117 9.67 2.97 -4.98
CA GLU A 117 9.68 4.42 -5.07
C GLU A 117 8.90 4.95 -6.29
N LYS A 118 8.62 6.27 -6.31
CA LYS A 118 7.89 6.92 -7.42
C LYS A 118 8.51 6.62 -8.80
N ALA A 119 9.83 6.64 -8.91
CA ALA A 119 10.50 6.36 -10.19
C ALA A 119 10.42 4.88 -10.55
N SER A 120 10.55 3.98 -9.57
CA SER A 120 10.32 2.54 -9.75
C SER A 120 8.92 2.26 -10.32
N GLY A 121 7.89 2.90 -9.78
CA GLY A 121 6.52 2.80 -10.29
C GLY A 121 6.41 3.12 -11.78
N SER A 122 6.89 4.30 -12.18
CA SER A 122 6.76 4.75 -13.57
C SER A 122 7.71 4.09 -14.56
N CYS A 123 8.89 3.66 -14.12
CA CYS A 123 9.96 3.19 -15.02
C CYS A 123 10.15 1.67 -15.02
N THR A 124 9.70 0.96 -14.00
CA THR A 124 9.79 -0.50 -13.90
C THR A 124 8.41 -1.13 -13.80
N VAL A 125 7.63 -0.75 -12.79
CA VAL A 125 6.39 -1.46 -12.42
C VAL A 125 5.31 -1.29 -13.48
N VAL A 126 4.99 -0.06 -13.89
CA VAL A 126 3.95 0.16 -14.91
C VAL A 126 4.29 -0.51 -16.25
N PRO A 127 5.52 -0.37 -16.81
CA PRO A 127 5.90 -1.13 -18.00
C PRO A 127 5.72 -2.65 -17.83
N PHE A 128 6.13 -3.20 -16.68
CA PHE A 128 5.97 -4.62 -16.36
C PHE A 128 4.48 -5.02 -16.32
N LEU A 129 3.63 -4.28 -15.61
CA LEU A 129 2.19 -4.53 -15.56
C LEU A 129 1.54 -4.51 -16.95
N LEU A 130 1.93 -3.56 -17.81
CA LEU A 130 1.36 -3.47 -19.16
C LEU A 130 1.72 -4.67 -20.05
N GLU A 131 2.87 -5.29 -19.80
CA GLU A 131 3.35 -6.50 -20.47
C GLU A 131 2.71 -7.78 -19.91
N HIS A 132 2.54 -7.86 -18.59
CA HIS A 132 2.15 -9.09 -17.89
C HIS A 132 0.65 -9.21 -17.59
N VAL A 133 -0.05 -8.08 -17.38
CA VAL A 133 -1.50 -8.08 -17.13
C VAL A 133 -2.23 -8.10 -18.47
N GLU A 134 -2.46 -9.31 -18.99
CA GLU A 134 -2.96 -9.55 -20.35
C GLU A 134 -4.44 -9.15 -20.49
N ASP A 135 -5.27 -9.50 -19.51
CA ASP A 135 -6.72 -9.24 -19.51
C ASP A 135 -7.08 -7.80 -19.09
N LYS A 136 -6.05 -7.02 -18.72
CA LYS A 136 -6.14 -5.63 -18.26
C LYS A 136 -6.89 -5.48 -16.94
N LYS A 137 -6.81 -6.47 -16.07
CA LYS A 137 -7.39 -6.42 -14.73
C LYS A 137 -6.35 -6.85 -13.69
N LEU A 138 -6.23 -6.07 -12.63
CA LEU A 138 -5.55 -6.48 -11.41
C LEU A 138 -6.62 -6.90 -10.41
N GLU A 139 -6.67 -8.19 -10.09
CA GLU A 139 -7.57 -8.72 -9.06
C GLU A 139 -7.27 -8.07 -7.72
N MET A 140 -6.00 -7.87 -7.40
CA MET A 140 -5.62 -7.23 -6.14
C MET A 140 -4.35 -6.41 -6.25
N ILE A 141 -4.37 -5.23 -5.65
CA ILE A 141 -3.18 -4.42 -5.40
C ILE A 141 -3.05 -4.16 -3.90
N ILE A 142 -1.92 -4.54 -3.31
CA ILE A 142 -1.64 -4.48 -1.88
C ILE A 142 -0.54 -3.45 -1.63
N THR A 143 -0.77 -2.55 -0.68
CA THR A 143 0.26 -1.65 -0.14
C THR A 143 0.56 -2.05 1.29
N THR A 144 1.80 -2.44 1.58
CA THR A 144 2.18 -2.99 2.88
C THR A 144 2.25 -1.92 3.97
N HIS A 145 2.81 -0.75 3.69
CA HIS A 145 2.89 0.37 4.63
C HIS A 145 3.15 1.70 3.88
N ALA A 146 3.25 2.81 4.61
CA ALA A 146 3.22 4.15 4.02
C ALA A 146 4.56 4.67 3.47
N ASP A 147 5.67 3.93 3.64
CA ASP A 147 6.98 4.40 3.23
C ASP A 147 7.13 4.44 1.71
N SER A 148 7.95 5.40 1.25
CA SER A 148 7.99 5.78 -0.17
C SER A 148 8.52 4.68 -1.07
N ASP A 149 9.41 3.83 -0.56
CA ASP A 149 9.98 2.66 -1.23
C ASP A 149 9.03 1.45 -1.33
N HIS A 150 7.79 1.61 -0.89
CA HIS A 150 6.70 0.67 -1.07
C HIS A 150 5.52 1.33 -1.77
N LEU A 151 5.07 2.46 -1.19
CA LEU A 151 3.89 3.20 -1.61
C LEU A 151 4.16 4.14 -2.79
N GLY A 152 5.38 4.63 -2.96
CA GLY A 152 5.70 5.70 -3.90
C GLY A 152 5.37 5.34 -5.34
N GLY A 153 5.65 4.12 -5.75
CA GLY A 153 5.37 3.63 -7.09
C GLY A 153 3.89 3.44 -7.39
N MET A 154 3.04 3.36 -6.36
CA MET A 154 1.59 3.39 -6.54
C MET A 154 1.15 4.73 -7.14
N VAL A 155 1.84 5.82 -6.74
CA VAL A 155 1.62 7.19 -7.21
C VAL A 155 2.40 7.50 -8.49
N GLY A 156 3.64 7.04 -8.58
CA GLY A 156 4.50 7.31 -9.72
C GLY A 156 5.06 8.74 -9.78
N LEU A 157 5.77 9.05 -10.86
CA LEU A 157 6.32 10.38 -11.14
C LEU A 157 5.26 11.32 -11.71
N SER A 158 5.43 12.62 -11.48
CA SER A 158 4.63 13.63 -12.18
C SER A 158 5.15 13.82 -13.59
N GLY A 159 4.32 13.61 -14.61
CA GLY A 159 4.70 13.85 -16.00
C GLY A 159 3.71 13.27 -17.00
N LYS A 160 3.88 13.65 -18.28
CA LYS A 160 3.13 13.01 -19.36
C LYS A 160 3.64 11.57 -19.50
N ASP A 161 2.71 10.61 -19.55
CA ASP A 161 2.99 9.18 -19.72
C ASP A 161 3.86 8.58 -18.59
N MET A 162 3.92 9.24 -17.43
CA MET A 162 4.61 8.79 -16.22
C MET A 162 3.56 8.39 -15.19
N TYR A 163 3.13 7.13 -15.24
CA TYR A 163 2.05 6.64 -14.39
C TYR A 163 2.60 5.97 -13.13
N GLY A 164 1.82 6.00 -12.04
CA GLY A 164 1.99 5.06 -10.93
C GLY A 164 1.20 3.77 -11.19
N ALA A 165 1.45 2.75 -10.37
CA ALA A 165 0.76 1.47 -10.49
C ALA A 165 -0.76 1.57 -10.33
N LEU A 166 -1.29 2.56 -9.59
CA LEU A 166 -2.73 2.83 -9.49
C LEU A 166 -3.32 3.64 -10.67
N GLU A 167 -2.48 4.08 -11.60
CA GLU A 167 -2.88 4.79 -12.81
C GLU A 167 -2.36 4.11 -14.07
N ALA A 168 -1.97 2.83 -13.96
CA ALA A 168 -1.45 2.06 -15.08
C ALA A 168 -2.48 2.06 -16.25
N PRO A 169 -2.09 2.50 -17.45
CA PRO A 169 -3.04 2.73 -18.53
C PRO A 169 -3.85 1.50 -18.93
N GLY A 170 -5.17 1.63 -18.86
CA GLY A 170 -6.10 0.60 -19.29
C GLY A 170 -6.29 -0.55 -18.32
N ILE A 171 -5.62 -0.53 -17.15
CA ILE A 171 -5.79 -1.56 -16.12
C ILE A 171 -6.98 -1.19 -15.22
N GLU A 172 -7.89 -2.14 -15.04
CA GLU A 172 -8.97 -2.11 -14.05
C GLU A 172 -8.52 -2.74 -12.73
N TYR A 173 -9.06 -2.28 -11.59
CA TYR A 173 -8.68 -2.79 -10.26
C TYR A 173 -9.91 -3.37 -9.57
N GLN A 174 -9.84 -4.63 -9.15
CA GLN A 174 -10.93 -5.27 -8.41
C GLN A 174 -10.83 -5.00 -6.91
N TYR A 175 -9.69 -5.32 -6.29
CA TYR A 175 -9.43 -5.03 -4.88
C TYR A 175 -8.20 -4.13 -4.70
N ILE A 176 -8.34 -3.12 -3.84
CA ILE A 176 -7.22 -2.34 -3.30
C ILE A 176 -7.15 -2.61 -1.82
N VAL A 177 -6.03 -3.14 -1.36
CA VAL A 177 -5.77 -3.48 0.04
C VAL A 177 -4.65 -2.60 0.56
N ASP A 178 -4.84 -1.97 1.72
CA ASP A 178 -3.76 -1.24 2.39
C ASP A 178 -3.80 -1.35 3.92
N PHE A 179 -2.72 -0.86 4.52
CA PHE A 179 -2.46 -0.81 5.96
C PHE A 179 -3.51 -0.04 6.79
N GLY A 180 -4.31 0.86 6.22
CA GLY A 180 -5.46 1.43 6.93
C GLY A 180 -5.20 2.48 8.02
N TYR A 181 -3.97 2.96 8.19
CA TYR A 181 -3.62 4.12 9.02
C TYR A 181 -3.35 5.37 8.17
N GLU A 182 -3.25 6.53 8.83
CA GLU A 182 -2.93 7.80 8.19
C GLU A 182 -1.45 8.17 8.39
N ALA A 183 -0.76 8.52 7.30
CA ALA A 183 0.59 9.07 7.34
C ALA A 183 0.59 10.56 6.93
N ASP A 184 1.55 11.35 7.43
CA ASP A 184 1.65 12.78 7.10
C ASP A 184 2.65 13.09 5.98
N SER A 185 2.82 12.17 5.03
CA SER A 185 3.66 12.39 3.86
C SER A 185 2.85 12.95 2.69
N LYS A 186 3.49 13.70 1.79
CA LYS A 186 2.83 14.13 0.55
C LYS A 186 2.45 12.92 -0.31
N VAL A 187 3.34 11.94 -0.39
CA VAL A 187 3.12 10.73 -1.20
C VAL A 187 1.91 9.93 -0.71
N TYR A 188 1.70 9.84 0.61
CA TYR A 188 0.51 9.23 1.17
C TYR A 188 -0.78 9.97 0.78
N LYS A 189 -0.79 11.30 0.84
CA LYS A 189 -1.94 12.10 0.43
C LYS A 189 -2.25 11.90 -1.06
N ASP A 190 -1.22 11.90 -1.90
CA ASP A 190 -1.36 11.61 -3.34
C ASP A 190 -1.94 10.19 -3.55
N TYR A 191 -1.44 9.18 -2.83
CA TYR A 191 -1.95 7.81 -2.87
C TYR A 191 -3.42 7.72 -2.49
N VAL A 192 -3.84 8.35 -1.39
CA VAL A 192 -5.24 8.34 -0.93
C VAL A 192 -6.16 8.95 -1.99
N GLU A 193 -5.75 10.03 -2.66
CA GLU A 193 -6.51 10.62 -3.77
C GLU A 193 -6.69 9.61 -4.92
N LEU A 194 -5.61 8.95 -5.34
CA LEU A 194 -5.65 7.95 -6.42
C LEU A 194 -6.49 6.72 -6.06
N ARG A 195 -6.26 6.15 -4.88
CA ARG A 195 -7.04 5.02 -4.35
C ARG A 195 -8.53 5.36 -4.34
N ASN A 196 -8.91 6.52 -3.80
CA ASN A 196 -10.30 6.93 -3.73
C ASN A 196 -10.90 7.15 -5.13
N ALA A 197 -10.12 7.59 -6.11
CA ALA A 197 -10.57 7.68 -7.50
C ALA A 197 -10.86 6.29 -8.09
N ARG A 198 -9.98 5.30 -7.87
CA ARG A 198 -10.21 3.91 -8.31
C ARG A 198 -11.42 3.28 -7.62
N VAL A 199 -11.65 3.58 -6.35
CA VAL A 199 -12.87 3.16 -5.63
C VAL A 199 -14.14 3.75 -6.24
N GLN A 200 -14.11 5.02 -6.66
CA GLN A 200 -15.22 5.65 -7.37
C GLN A 200 -15.47 5.04 -8.76
N GLU A 201 -14.43 4.46 -9.36
CA GLU A 201 -14.50 3.74 -10.64
C GLU A 201 -14.94 2.28 -10.50
N GLY A 202 -15.08 1.77 -9.27
CA GLY A 202 -15.65 0.45 -8.97
C GLY A 202 -14.77 -0.49 -8.16
N ALA A 203 -13.53 -0.11 -7.84
CA ALA A 203 -12.64 -0.94 -7.02
C ALA A 203 -13.18 -1.12 -5.60
N THR A 204 -13.06 -2.33 -5.06
CA THR A 204 -13.33 -2.62 -3.64
C THR A 204 -12.13 -2.23 -2.81
N TYR A 205 -12.33 -1.43 -1.77
CA TYR A 205 -11.26 -1.03 -0.86
C TYR A 205 -11.37 -1.74 0.48
N LEU A 206 -10.29 -2.43 0.85
CA LEU A 206 -10.14 -3.16 2.09
C LEU A 206 -8.95 -2.61 2.86
N SER A 207 -9.23 -1.92 3.95
CA SER A 207 -8.21 -1.58 4.94
C SER A 207 -7.98 -2.79 5.84
N ILE A 208 -6.73 -3.22 6.02
CA ILE A 208 -6.39 -4.31 6.94
C ILE A 208 -6.89 -4.02 8.35
N LYS A 209 -6.77 -2.77 8.81
CA LYS A 209 -7.35 -2.29 10.07
C LYS A 209 -8.86 -2.54 10.17
N GLU A 210 -9.60 -2.42 9.07
CA GLU A 210 -11.05 -2.54 9.07
C GLU A 210 -11.54 -3.97 8.94
N ILE A 211 -10.80 -4.84 8.24
CA ILE A 211 -11.19 -6.23 7.99
C ILE A 211 -10.70 -7.20 9.06
N PHE A 212 -9.88 -6.74 9.99
CA PHE A 212 -9.39 -7.55 11.09
C PHE A 212 -10.51 -8.04 12.02
N ASN A 213 -10.38 -9.29 12.49
CA ASN A 213 -11.25 -9.93 13.47
C ASN A 213 -10.48 -10.21 14.78
N GLU A 214 -10.77 -9.44 15.84
CA GLU A 214 -10.09 -9.53 17.14
C GLU A 214 -10.23 -10.89 17.84
N GLU A 215 -11.21 -11.72 17.42
CA GLU A 215 -11.52 -13.00 18.05
C GLU A 215 -10.80 -14.20 17.39
N ASN A 216 -10.21 -14.02 16.21
CA ASN A 216 -9.48 -15.08 15.50
C ASN A 216 -8.00 -14.71 15.29
N LEU A 217 -7.11 -15.54 15.82
CA LEU A 217 -5.66 -15.29 15.85
C LEU A 217 -4.89 -16.00 14.72
N GLU A 218 -5.56 -16.69 13.79
CA GLU A 218 -4.89 -17.50 12.76
C GLU A 218 -4.56 -16.69 11.49
N ALA A 219 -5.53 -15.99 10.91
CA ALA A 219 -5.35 -15.05 9.79
C ALA A 219 -6.42 -13.94 9.87
N ALA A 220 -6.07 -12.72 9.44
CA ALA A 220 -6.98 -11.59 9.41
C ALA A 220 -8.07 -11.75 8.34
N ALA A 221 -7.67 -12.30 7.18
CA ALA A 221 -8.55 -12.68 6.10
C ALA A 221 -7.84 -13.71 5.21
N HIS A 222 -8.63 -14.60 4.62
CA HIS A 222 -8.18 -15.66 3.74
C HIS A 222 -8.82 -15.48 2.36
N PHE A 223 -7.99 -15.29 1.34
CA PHE A 223 -8.40 -15.13 -0.04
C PHE A 223 -8.06 -16.38 -0.83
N TYR A 224 -9.09 -17.09 -1.28
CA TYR A 224 -8.96 -18.22 -2.19
C TYR A 224 -8.78 -17.70 -3.61
N LEU A 225 -7.65 -18.06 -4.22
CA LEU A 225 -7.36 -17.81 -5.63
C LEU A 225 -7.77 -19.03 -6.48
N GLY A 226 -7.70 -20.23 -5.88
CA GLY A 226 -8.17 -21.49 -6.44
C GLY A 226 -8.41 -22.52 -5.33
N GLU A 227 -8.72 -23.77 -5.69
CA GLU A 227 -8.88 -24.86 -4.70
C GLU A 227 -7.56 -25.19 -3.97
N ASP A 228 -6.42 -24.98 -4.63
CA ASP A 228 -5.07 -25.31 -4.15
C ASP A 228 -4.24 -24.07 -3.82
N MET A 229 -4.81 -22.86 -3.93
CA MET A 229 -4.08 -21.61 -3.78
C MET A 229 -4.85 -20.59 -2.95
N PHE A 230 -4.19 -20.09 -1.90
CA PHE A 230 -4.73 -19.00 -1.09
C PHE A 230 -3.67 -18.02 -0.61
N LEU A 231 -4.13 -16.80 -0.35
CA LEU A 231 -3.39 -15.69 0.23
C LEU A 231 -4.01 -15.34 1.58
N ASP A 232 -3.23 -15.52 2.65
CA ASP A 232 -3.59 -15.08 4.00
C ASP A 232 -2.95 -13.73 4.32
N PHE A 233 -3.74 -12.81 4.85
CA PHE A 233 -3.21 -11.63 5.55
C PHE A 233 -2.90 -11.98 7.01
N LEU A 234 -1.63 -11.87 7.39
CA LEU A 234 -1.11 -12.22 8.71
C LEU A 234 -1.06 -11.01 9.66
N ASP A 235 -2.03 -10.10 9.59
CA ASP A 235 -2.04 -8.90 10.43
C ASP A 235 -3.07 -9.04 11.54
N TYR A 236 -2.61 -9.53 12.70
CA TYR A 236 -3.51 -9.83 13.80
C TYR A 236 -3.49 -8.80 14.94
N LYS A 237 -2.61 -7.78 14.94
CA LYS A 237 -2.46 -6.88 16.11
C LYS A 237 -1.97 -5.47 15.86
N THR A 238 -1.72 -5.04 14.63
CA THR A 238 -0.85 -3.86 14.48
C THR A 238 -1.50 -2.50 14.74
N TYR A 239 -2.83 -2.46 14.76
CA TYR A 239 -3.58 -1.22 15.02
C TYR A 239 -4.29 -1.18 16.38
N GLY A 240 -4.35 -2.32 17.09
CA GLY A 240 -4.96 -2.46 18.42
C GLY A 240 -3.94 -2.53 19.57
N ILE A 241 -2.66 -2.82 19.28
CA ILE A 241 -1.59 -2.74 20.28
C ILE A 241 -1.07 -1.31 20.31
N ALA A 242 -1.41 -0.58 21.38
CA ALA A 242 -0.96 0.79 21.65
C ALA A 242 0.56 1.00 21.59
N ASP A 243 1.34 -0.09 21.58
CA ASP A 243 2.79 -0.03 21.57
C ASP A 243 3.41 -0.04 20.15
N ILE A 244 2.73 -0.42 19.06
CA ILE A 244 3.34 -0.37 17.72
C ILE A 244 3.09 1.01 17.10
N ASP A 245 4.12 1.84 17.04
CA ASP A 245 4.10 3.21 16.53
C ASP A 245 4.96 3.41 15.26
N ASP A 246 5.83 2.45 14.93
CA ASP A 246 6.60 2.44 13.69
C ASP A 246 5.79 1.87 12.52
N ASP A 247 5.90 2.50 11.36
CA ASP A 247 5.16 2.14 10.16
C ASP A 247 5.66 0.83 9.53
N ASN A 248 6.94 0.48 9.71
CA ASN A 248 7.52 -0.78 9.23
C ASN A 248 6.96 -1.98 9.96
N ASP A 249 6.84 -1.89 11.29
CA ASP A 249 6.20 -2.90 12.13
C ASP A 249 4.68 -2.99 11.90
N ARG A 250 4.11 -2.14 11.02
CA ARG A 250 2.72 -2.14 10.51
C ARG A 250 2.62 -2.54 9.05
N SER A 251 3.61 -3.28 8.56
CA SER A 251 3.57 -3.89 7.25
C SER A 251 2.43 -4.91 7.15
N VAL A 252 1.69 -4.87 6.05
CA VAL A 252 0.75 -5.96 5.73
C VAL A 252 1.53 -7.23 5.40
N SER A 253 1.61 -8.13 6.37
CA SER A 253 2.22 -9.45 6.17
C SER A 253 1.30 -10.41 5.42
N CYS A 254 1.86 -11.15 4.46
CA CYS A 254 1.16 -12.06 3.57
C CYS A 254 1.79 -13.46 3.60
N LEU A 255 0.96 -14.50 3.64
CA LEU A 255 1.37 -15.89 3.40
C LEU A 255 0.63 -16.43 2.19
N LEU A 256 1.38 -16.77 1.14
CA LEU A 256 0.86 -17.51 0.00
C LEU A 256 1.06 -19.00 0.27
N THR A 257 0.00 -19.79 0.06
CA THR A 257 0.07 -21.24 0.10
C THR A 257 -0.45 -21.82 -1.21
N HIS A 258 0.41 -22.51 -1.95
CA HIS A 258 0.08 -23.27 -3.17
C HIS A 258 0.38 -24.73 -2.93
N ASP A 259 -0.65 -25.58 -2.91
CA ASP A 259 -0.58 -26.96 -2.41
C ASP A 259 0.05 -27.00 -0.98
N GLU A 260 1.25 -27.55 -0.85
CA GLU A 260 2.01 -27.64 0.40
C GLU A 260 3.10 -26.56 0.49
N LYS A 261 3.25 -25.72 -0.54
CA LYS A 261 4.32 -24.72 -0.67
C LYS A 261 3.93 -23.39 -0.09
N LYS A 262 4.82 -22.81 0.73
CA LYS A 262 4.59 -21.55 1.44
C LYS A 262 5.59 -20.48 1.05
N ILE A 263 5.08 -19.28 0.75
CA ILE A 263 5.88 -18.08 0.47
C ILE A 263 5.45 -16.99 1.45
N LEU A 264 6.39 -16.51 2.26
CA LEU A 264 6.16 -15.49 3.29
C LEU A 264 6.70 -14.13 2.85
N LEU A 265 5.83 -13.13 2.82
CA LEU A 265 6.11 -11.76 2.36
C LEU A 265 5.64 -10.76 3.44
N CYS A 266 6.56 -10.12 4.15
CA CYS A 266 6.21 -9.29 5.30
C CYS A 266 6.62 -7.81 5.17
N GLY A 267 6.74 -7.29 3.95
CA GLY A 267 7.20 -5.92 3.70
C GLY A 267 8.46 -5.59 4.51
N ASP A 268 8.35 -4.59 5.37
CA ASP A 268 9.44 -4.07 6.19
C ASP A 268 9.33 -4.43 7.67
N SER A 269 8.52 -5.44 7.99
CA SER A 269 8.36 -6.02 9.33
C SER A 269 9.66 -6.07 10.14
N GLU A 270 9.70 -5.35 11.26
CA GLU A 270 10.85 -5.33 12.17
C GLU A 270 10.65 -6.29 13.36
N LYS A 271 11.59 -6.28 14.31
CA LYS A 271 11.60 -7.25 15.43
C LYS A 271 10.27 -7.35 16.15
N LYS A 272 9.51 -6.26 16.22
CA LYS A 272 8.28 -6.22 16.98
C LYS A 272 7.21 -7.01 16.26
N GLU A 273 6.93 -6.70 15.00
CA GLU A 273 5.99 -7.47 14.17
C GLU A 273 6.47 -8.92 14.00
N GLU A 274 7.76 -9.18 13.78
CA GLU A 274 8.30 -10.54 13.70
C GLU A 274 8.04 -11.35 14.99
N SER A 275 8.13 -10.72 16.16
CA SER A 275 7.78 -11.37 17.43
C SER A 275 6.30 -11.76 17.52
N TYR A 276 5.44 -11.09 16.74
CA TYR A 276 4.04 -11.46 16.60
C TYR A 276 3.87 -12.56 15.55
N LEU A 277 4.49 -12.45 14.38
CA LEU A 277 4.47 -13.51 13.37
C LEU A 277 4.92 -14.86 13.94
N THR A 278 5.91 -14.87 14.83
CA THR A 278 6.33 -16.12 15.49
C THR A 278 5.23 -16.79 16.33
N LYS A 279 4.29 -16.04 16.90
CA LYS A 279 3.19 -16.61 17.71
C LYS A 279 2.12 -17.29 16.84
N LEU A 280 2.07 -16.98 15.56
CA LEU A 280 1.12 -17.57 14.60
C LEU A 280 1.46 -19.02 14.24
N ASN A 281 2.64 -19.53 14.62
CA ASN A 281 3.08 -20.88 14.29
C ASN A 281 2.99 -21.20 12.79
N ILE A 282 3.34 -20.24 11.92
CA ILE A 282 3.34 -20.36 10.44
C ILE A 282 4.04 -21.64 9.96
N GLY A 283 5.00 -22.14 10.74
CA GLY A 283 5.81 -23.31 10.45
C GLY A 283 6.88 -22.99 9.43
N LYS A 284 7.44 -24.03 8.80
CA LYS A 284 8.43 -23.84 7.74
C LYS A 284 7.79 -23.19 6.52
N VAL A 285 8.59 -22.38 5.82
CA VAL A 285 8.23 -21.79 4.53
C VAL A 285 9.27 -22.21 3.48
N ASP A 286 8.87 -22.30 2.22
CA ASP A 286 9.79 -22.63 1.14
C ASP A 286 10.53 -21.37 0.69
N VAL A 287 9.83 -20.23 0.60
CA VAL A 287 10.43 -18.95 0.21
C VAL A 287 10.11 -17.86 1.22
N PHE A 288 11.11 -17.06 1.56
CA PHE A 288 10.98 -15.90 2.42
C PHE A 288 11.54 -14.65 1.73
N LYS A 289 10.74 -13.57 1.65
CA LYS A 289 11.29 -12.25 1.35
C LYS A 289 12.02 -11.76 2.58
N ALA A 290 13.32 -11.43 2.47
CA ALA A 290 14.01 -10.79 3.58
C ALA A 290 13.30 -9.46 3.93
N ASN A 291 12.93 -9.34 5.20
CA ASN A 291 12.21 -8.18 5.69
C ASN A 291 13.10 -6.95 5.68
N HIS A 292 12.49 -5.79 5.44
CA HIS A 292 13.14 -4.48 5.49
C HIS A 292 14.42 -4.44 4.68
N HIS A 293 14.31 -4.99 3.47
CA HIS A 293 15.39 -5.09 2.49
C HIS A 293 16.72 -5.68 3.02
N GLY A 294 16.68 -6.49 4.08
CA GLY A 294 17.85 -7.01 4.77
C GLY A 294 18.44 -6.07 5.83
N SER A 295 17.60 -5.29 6.51
CA SER A 295 17.95 -4.44 7.64
C SER A 295 18.26 -5.23 8.93
N PRO A 296 19.22 -4.78 9.79
CA PRO A 296 19.47 -5.34 11.12
C PRO A 296 18.33 -5.20 12.13
N THR A 297 17.38 -4.32 11.85
CA THR A 297 16.16 -4.18 12.63
C THR A 297 15.19 -5.32 12.39
N SER A 298 15.37 -6.10 11.33
CA SER A 298 14.53 -7.26 10.99
C SER A 298 15.33 -8.56 10.92
N ASN A 299 14.70 -9.59 10.37
CA ASN A 299 15.23 -10.91 10.07
C ASN A 299 15.76 -11.59 11.34
N THR A 300 15.00 -11.51 12.44
CA THR A 300 15.42 -12.01 13.75
C THR A 300 15.66 -13.51 13.73
N LYS A 301 16.60 -13.99 14.56
CA LYS A 301 16.83 -15.43 14.72
C LYS A 301 15.57 -16.17 15.16
N ASN A 302 14.74 -15.56 16.01
CA ASN A 302 13.50 -16.17 16.48
C ASN A 302 12.54 -16.49 15.32
N LEU A 303 12.35 -15.54 14.39
CA LEU A 303 11.56 -15.79 13.19
C LEU A 303 12.23 -16.86 12.30
N LEU A 304 13.51 -16.69 11.98
CA LEU A 304 14.24 -17.60 11.08
C LEU A 304 14.32 -19.05 11.62
N ASP A 305 14.44 -19.23 12.94
CA ASP A 305 14.43 -20.54 13.61
C ASP A 305 13.09 -21.26 13.44
N GLN A 306 12.00 -20.52 13.36
CA GLN A 306 10.65 -21.05 13.14
C GLN A 306 10.38 -21.32 11.66
N ILE A 307 10.64 -20.36 10.78
CA ILE A 307 10.26 -20.43 9.37
C ILE A 307 11.26 -21.21 8.51
N ARG A 308 12.53 -21.31 8.93
CA ARG A 308 13.61 -22.11 8.30
C ARG A 308 13.50 -22.20 6.77
N PRO A 309 13.64 -21.07 6.05
CA PRO A 309 13.32 -21.00 4.63
C PRO A 309 14.28 -21.84 3.78
N GLU A 310 13.79 -22.42 2.68
CA GLU A 310 14.65 -23.06 1.67
C GLU A 310 15.29 -22.00 0.75
N TYR A 311 14.56 -20.95 0.43
CA TYR A 311 15.00 -19.83 -0.40
C TYR A 311 14.74 -18.49 0.29
N VAL A 312 15.66 -17.55 0.14
CA VAL A 312 15.49 -16.17 0.59
C VAL A 312 15.70 -15.22 -0.58
N VAL A 313 14.77 -14.30 -0.79
CA VAL A 313 14.91 -13.24 -1.79
C VAL A 313 15.01 -11.88 -1.08
N ILE A 314 16.03 -11.10 -1.42
CA ILE A 314 16.25 -9.76 -0.89
C ILE A 314 15.91 -8.75 -1.99
N CYS A 315 14.83 -8.00 -1.82
CA CYS A 315 14.51 -6.85 -2.66
C CYS A 315 15.37 -5.67 -2.22
N SER A 316 16.39 -5.33 -3.00
CA SER A 316 17.27 -4.20 -2.68
C SER A 316 18.03 -3.68 -3.90
N SER A 317 18.87 -2.66 -3.70
CA SER A 317 19.78 -2.08 -4.69
C SER A 317 21.25 -2.25 -4.28
N GLU A 318 22.15 -2.23 -5.27
CA GLU A 318 23.59 -2.42 -5.07
C GLU A 318 24.20 -1.37 -4.12
N GLU A 319 23.82 -0.11 -4.32
CA GLU A 319 24.10 1.00 -3.42
C GLU A 319 22.78 1.64 -3.01
N ASN A 320 22.65 2.06 -1.76
CA ASN A 320 21.54 2.88 -1.32
C ASN A 320 21.96 3.67 -0.08
N LYS A 321 21.24 4.75 0.23
CA LYS A 321 21.58 5.65 1.34
C LYS A 321 21.61 4.95 2.72
N TYR A 322 21.01 3.77 2.84
CA TYR A 322 20.94 2.97 4.06
C TYR A 322 22.04 1.90 4.14
N ASN A 323 22.75 1.66 3.03
CA ASN A 323 23.68 0.55 2.80
C ASN A 323 23.04 -0.80 3.20
N LEU A 324 21.85 -1.08 2.68
CA LEU A 324 21.17 -2.36 2.79
C LEU A 324 21.36 -3.19 1.51
N PRO A 325 21.33 -4.54 1.55
CA PRO A 325 21.26 -5.36 2.77
C PRO A 325 22.59 -5.31 3.56
N LYS A 326 22.53 -5.49 4.89
CA LYS A 326 23.75 -5.56 5.70
C LYS A 326 24.42 -6.92 5.59
N LYS A 327 25.76 -6.93 5.58
CA LYS A 327 26.57 -8.16 5.63
C LYS A 327 26.21 -9.02 6.85
N THR A 328 25.93 -8.40 7.99
CA THR A 328 25.51 -9.10 9.22
C THR A 328 24.19 -9.84 9.07
N ILE A 329 23.28 -9.34 8.22
CA ILE A 329 22.00 -9.99 7.95
C ILE A 329 22.17 -11.12 6.94
N ILE A 330 22.96 -10.91 5.89
CA ILE A 330 23.31 -11.98 4.95
C ILE A 330 23.99 -13.13 5.70
N SER A 331 24.97 -12.83 6.56
CA SER A 331 25.64 -13.83 7.40
C SER A 331 24.66 -14.60 8.32
N ARG A 332 23.58 -13.95 8.77
CA ARG A 332 22.54 -14.60 9.57
C ARG A 332 21.66 -15.51 8.70
N LEU A 333 21.25 -15.04 7.52
CA LEU A 333 20.41 -15.80 6.59
C LEU A 333 21.11 -17.08 6.10
N ILE A 334 22.43 -17.01 5.83
CA ILE A 334 23.19 -18.18 5.36
C ILE A 334 23.37 -19.29 6.41
N GLU A 335 23.06 -19.02 7.68
CA GLU A 335 22.97 -20.07 8.71
C GLU A 335 21.77 -21.01 8.47
N TYR A 336 20.77 -20.57 7.70
CA TYR A 336 19.52 -21.30 7.46
C TYR A 336 19.46 -21.90 6.05
N THR A 337 19.96 -21.19 5.03
CA THR A 337 19.98 -21.68 3.64
C THR A 337 21.15 -21.11 2.85
N GLN A 338 21.64 -21.85 1.85
CA GLN A 338 22.62 -21.36 0.88
C GLN A 338 21.96 -20.64 -0.32
N ASN A 339 20.64 -20.68 -0.43
CA ASN A 339 19.89 -20.08 -1.53
C ASN A 339 19.38 -18.67 -1.16
N VAL A 340 20.31 -17.75 -0.91
CA VAL A 340 19.99 -16.34 -0.64
C VAL A 340 20.26 -15.55 -1.91
N TYR A 341 19.24 -14.93 -2.49
CA TYR A 341 19.33 -14.17 -3.74
C TYR A 341 18.93 -12.71 -3.52
N ALA A 342 19.40 -11.80 -4.37
CA ALA A 342 19.01 -10.40 -4.33
C ALA A 342 18.72 -9.86 -5.73
N THR A 343 17.71 -8.99 -5.83
CA THR A 343 17.21 -8.46 -7.11
C THR A 343 18.28 -7.65 -7.85
N PHE A 344 19.08 -6.83 -7.17
CA PHE A 344 20.16 -6.08 -7.82
C PHE A 344 21.27 -6.97 -8.43
N ILE A 345 21.48 -8.18 -7.90
CA ILE A 345 22.46 -9.14 -8.43
C ILE A 345 21.88 -9.91 -9.62
N SER A 346 20.67 -10.44 -9.46
CA SER A 346 20.09 -11.41 -10.41
C SER A 346 19.03 -10.80 -11.35
N GLY A 347 18.73 -9.50 -11.22
CA GLY A 347 17.60 -8.85 -11.88
C GLY A 347 16.27 -9.29 -11.26
N ASN A 348 15.18 -9.23 -12.03
CA ASN A 348 13.92 -9.84 -11.62
C ASN A 348 14.16 -11.31 -11.27
N ILE A 349 13.71 -11.71 -10.08
CA ILE A 349 13.79 -13.08 -9.57
C ILE A 349 12.38 -13.64 -9.56
N GLU A 350 12.16 -14.78 -10.22
CA GLU A 350 10.87 -15.44 -10.30
C GLU A 350 10.90 -16.74 -9.50
N VAL A 351 9.92 -16.89 -8.62
CA VAL A 351 9.64 -18.11 -7.88
C VAL A 351 8.47 -18.81 -8.57
N ILE A 352 8.70 -20.02 -9.07
CA ILE A 352 7.69 -20.84 -9.70
C ILE A 352 7.34 -22.00 -8.76
N SER A 353 6.09 -22.10 -8.32
CA SER A 353 5.56 -23.26 -7.61
C SER A 353 4.71 -24.10 -8.56
N LYS A 354 5.13 -25.34 -8.80
CA LYS A 354 4.49 -26.26 -9.75
C LYS A 354 4.72 -27.71 -9.37
N ASN A 355 3.65 -28.52 -9.39
CA ASN A 355 3.70 -29.94 -8.99
C ASN A 355 4.38 -30.12 -7.62
N ASN A 356 4.02 -29.28 -6.64
CA ASN A 356 4.62 -29.26 -5.30
C ASN A 356 6.17 -29.11 -5.29
N ASN A 357 6.73 -28.39 -6.26
CA ASN A 357 8.16 -28.05 -6.31
C ASN A 357 8.34 -26.55 -6.50
N ILE A 358 9.37 -25.99 -5.87
CA ILE A 358 9.82 -24.61 -6.08
C ILE A 358 10.98 -24.60 -7.07
N THR A 359 10.88 -23.75 -8.08
CA THR A 359 11.99 -23.41 -8.99
C THR A 359 12.24 -21.91 -8.93
N ILE A 360 13.51 -21.51 -8.83
CA ILE A 360 13.91 -20.09 -8.88
C ILE A 360 14.55 -19.82 -10.24
N THR A 361 14.06 -18.80 -10.93
CA THR A 361 14.66 -18.29 -12.17
C THR A 361 14.96 -16.80 -12.03
N SER A 362 15.76 -16.26 -12.93
CA SER A 362 16.06 -14.83 -12.95
C SER A 362 16.49 -14.35 -14.32
N VAL A 363 16.34 -13.04 -14.57
CA VAL A 363 16.70 -12.43 -15.88
C VAL A 363 18.22 -12.27 -16.08
N LYS A 364 18.99 -12.17 -15.00
CA LYS A 364 20.46 -12.28 -15.00
C LYS A 364 20.87 -13.64 -14.42
N ALA A 365 22.18 -13.91 -14.34
CA ALA A 365 22.67 -15.13 -13.72
C ALA A 365 22.22 -15.21 -12.25
N LEU A 366 21.57 -16.31 -11.88
CA LEU A 366 21.11 -16.55 -10.52
C LEU A 366 22.32 -16.88 -9.63
N ILE A 367 22.79 -15.89 -8.89
CA ILE A 367 24.01 -15.99 -8.06
C ILE A 367 23.61 -15.80 -6.59
N PRO A 368 23.86 -16.79 -5.71
CA PRO A 368 23.67 -16.58 -4.28
C PRO A 368 24.49 -15.38 -3.79
N VAL A 369 23.91 -14.52 -2.95
CA VAL A 369 24.50 -13.24 -2.51
C VAL A 369 25.90 -13.44 -1.96
N GLN A 370 26.11 -14.49 -1.14
CA GLN A 370 27.40 -14.80 -0.52
C GLN A 370 28.50 -15.20 -1.51
N ASN A 371 28.14 -15.51 -2.75
CA ASN A 371 29.06 -15.83 -3.85
C ASN A 371 29.23 -14.66 -4.85
N SER A 372 28.49 -13.56 -4.68
CA SER A 372 28.56 -12.41 -5.56
C SER A 372 29.83 -11.58 -5.35
N THR A 373 30.27 -10.87 -6.39
CA THR A 373 31.38 -9.92 -6.27
C THR A 373 31.08 -8.86 -5.21
N TRP A 374 29.89 -8.26 -5.26
CA TRP A 374 29.40 -7.27 -4.29
C TRP A 374 29.64 -7.71 -2.84
N TYR A 375 29.25 -8.94 -2.47
CA TYR A 375 29.43 -9.42 -1.08
C TYR A 375 30.88 -9.65 -0.67
N LEU A 376 31.73 -10.06 -1.64
CA LEU A 376 33.10 -10.48 -1.41
C LEU A 376 34.09 -9.31 -1.43
N THR A 377 33.82 -8.27 -2.22
CA THR A 377 34.73 -7.13 -2.40
C THR A 377 34.31 -5.91 -1.62
N ASP A 378 33.01 -5.69 -1.44
CA ASP A 378 32.52 -4.53 -0.71
C ASP A 378 32.39 -4.86 0.79
N ASP A 379 32.51 -3.85 1.64
CA ASP A 379 32.00 -3.94 3.01
C ASP A 379 30.62 -3.27 3.04
N PRO A 380 29.51 -4.03 2.97
CA PRO A 380 28.16 -3.48 3.07
C PRO A 380 27.91 -2.72 4.39
N ASN A 381 28.76 -2.89 5.40
CA ASN A 381 28.67 -2.11 6.64
C ASN A 381 29.45 -0.79 6.56
N ASN A 382 30.38 -0.66 5.61
CA ASN A 382 31.26 0.50 5.45
C ASN A 382 31.74 0.61 4.00
N PRO A 383 30.85 1.02 3.06
CA PRO A 383 31.23 1.11 1.66
C PRO A 383 32.34 2.15 1.49
N ILE A 384 33.52 1.70 1.08
CA ILE A 384 34.61 2.61 0.71
C ILE A 384 34.18 3.28 -0.60
N LYS A 385 34.01 4.61 -0.54
CA LYS A 385 33.74 5.44 -1.72
C LYS A 385 34.92 5.49 -2.68
#